data_AF-A0A7W2DA21-F1
#
_entry.id   AF-A0A7W2DA21-F1
#
_cell.length_a   1.000
_cell.length_b   1.000
_cell.length_c   1.000
_cell.angle_alpha   90.00
_cell.angle_beta   90.00
_cell.angle_gamma   90.00
#
_symmetry.space_group_name_H-M   'P 1'
#
loop_
_entity.id
_entity.type
_entity.pdbx_description
1 polymer ?
#
loop_
_entity_poly.entity_id
_entity_poly.type
_entity_poly.pdbx_seq_one_letter_code
_entity_poly.pdbx_strand_id
1 'polypeptide(L)'
;MLGDKDEDGRLEKAAEQGSSLSIESLAKPTDSWSPRGRLQKMALNPQHIVDRLFEQIEAEYFDFTITVSDSGAPERWLQLRGNSINVPYPHNGPPEEVLPAFDIFRNLPWGVDSWEASHYVTVDWGPSDKETGPMGERLALAAVLARMLENYLGLPVDSERWVIVEE
;
A
#
# COMPACT_ATOMS: atom_id res chain seq x y z
N MET A 1 37.94 58.53 -49.00
CA MET A 1 37.27 57.28 -49.41
C MET A 1 35.91 57.30 -48.72
N LEU A 2 34.90 57.83 -49.41
CA LEU A 2 33.81 57.08 -50.06
C LEU A 2 32.84 56.54 -48.98
N GLY A 3 31.68 57.12 -48.67
CA GLY A 3 30.92 58.15 -49.38
C GLY A 3 30.16 57.55 -50.56
N ASP A 4 29.10 56.79 -50.31
CA ASP A 4 28.06 56.31 -51.24
C ASP A 4 27.08 55.46 -50.40
N LYS A 5 25.77 55.38 -50.59
CA LYS A 5 24.76 56.13 -51.34
C LYS A 5 23.43 55.46 -50.98
N ASP A 6 22.39 56.23 -50.81
CA ASP A 6 21.00 55.77 -50.99
C ASP A 6 20.85 55.15 -52.38
N GLU A 7 20.03 54.09 -52.54
CA GLU A 7 19.14 53.92 -53.70
C GLU A 7 18.27 52.65 -53.61
N ASP A 8 17.05 52.83 -54.15
CA ASP A 8 16.06 51.88 -54.62
C ASP A 8 15.50 50.81 -53.66
N GLY A 9 14.19 50.77 -53.36
CA GLY A 9 13.09 50.98 -54.28
C GLY A 9 12.75 49.67 -54.99
N ARG A 10 11.52 49.20 -54.75
CA ARG A 10 10.66 48.39 -55.64
C ARG A 10 10.05 47.14 -54.99
N LEU A 11 8.73 47.25 -54.89
CA LEU A 11 7.74 46.21 -54.64
C LEU A 11 7.78 45.14 -55.76
N GLU A 12 7.79 43.86 -55.40
CA GLU A 12 7.12 42.83 -56.19
C GLU A 12 6.39 41.81 -55.29
N LYS A 13 5.16 41.51 -55.71
CA LYS A 13 4.25 40.53 -55.14
C LYS A 13 4.62 39.13 -55.64
N ALA A 14 4.55 38.14 -54.75
CA ALA A 14 4.10 36.78 -55.03
C ALA A 14 3.63 36.21 -53.68
N ALA A 15 2.33 36.18 -53.40
CA ALA A 15 1.41 35.12 -53.76
C ALA A 15 1.70 33.81 -53.04
N GLU A 16 0.64 33.37 -52.34
CA GLU A 16 0.26 31.99 -52.05
C GLU A 16 0.65 31.35 -50.71
N GLN A 17 -0.41 30.76 -50.12
CA GLN A 17 -0.45 29.72 -49.09
C GLN A 17 -0.26 30.24 -47.66
N GLY A 18 -1.17 30.07 -46.71
CA GLY A 18 -2.20 29.04 -46.57
C GLY A 18 -2.06 28.45 -45.17
N SER A 19 -2.97 28.85 -44.28
CA SER A 19 -3.42 28.12 -43.08
C SER A 19 -2.49 27.91 -41.87
N SER A 20 -3.16 28.03 -40.72
CA SER A 20 -2.89 27.42 -39.41
C SER A 20 -1.76 27.98 -38.54
N LEU A 21 -2.19 28.94 -37.72
CA LEU A 21 -2.00 28.98 -36.26
C LEU A 21 -1.08 27.87 -35.69
N SER A 22 0.12 28.26 -35.27
CA SER A 22 0.87 27.56 -34.22
C SER A 22 1.03 28.52 -33.05
N ILE A 23 0.15 28.39 -32.06
CA ILE A 23 0.36 28.97 -30.73
C ILE A 23 1.10 27.89 -29.95
N GLU A 24 2.43 27.93 -29.95
CA GLU A 24 3.22 27.22 -28.95
C GLU A 24 3.06 27.97 -27.62
N SER A 25 1.92 27.72 -26.97
CA SER A 25 1.73 28.09 -25.57
C SER A 25 2.53 27.11 -24.71
N LEU A 26 3.73 27.59 -24.38
CA LEU A 26 4.51 27.25 -23.19
C LEU A 26 3.60 27.05 -21.96
N ALA A 27 3.32 25.80 -21.62
CA ALA A 27 2.79 25.39 -20.32
C ALA A 27 3.68 24.28 -19.77
N LYS A 28 4.36 24.60 -18.67
CA LYS A 28 5.23 23.70 -17.89
C LYS A 28 4.41 22.47 -17.44
N PRO A 29 4.94 21.24 -17.49
CA PRO A 29 4.37 20.17 -16.69
C PRO A 29 4.89 20.36 -15.24
N THR A 30 4.21 21.22 -14.50
CA THR A 30 4.08 21.01 -13.05
C THR A 30 2.88 20.10 -12.84
N ASP A 31 3.04 19.19 -11.88
CA ASP A 31 2.10 18.17 -11.41
C ASP A 31 2.06 16.85 -12.19
N SER A 32 2.91 15.93 -11.72
CA SER A 32 2.44 14.56 -11.53
C SER A 32 2.83 14.12 -10.12
N TRP A 33 1.99 14.49 -9.16
CA TRP A 33 1.86 13.75 -7.91
C TRP A 33 1.61 12.28 -8.26
N SER A 34 2.65 11.45 -8.14
CA SER A 34 2.49 10.00 -8.12
C SER A 34 2.06 9.61 -6.71
N PRO A 35 0.86 9.06 -6.47
CA PRO A 35 0.58 8.44 -5.18
C PRO A 35 1.57 7.27 -5.02
N ARG A 36 2.31 7.27 -3.91
CA ARG A 36 3.38 6.32 -3.60
C ARG A 36 2.85 4.92 -3.25
N GLY A 37 1.83 4.42 -3.94
CA GLY A 37 1.41 3.02 -3.86
C GLY A 37 2.32 2.17 -4.73
N ARG A 38 3.49 1.76 -4.23
CA ARG A 38 4.36 0.82 -4.96
C ARG A 38 3.72 -0.56 -4.90
N LEU A 39 2.89 -0.90 -5.89
CA LEU A 39 2.38 -2.25 -6.10
C LEU A 39 3.56 -3.19 -6.46
N GLN A 40 4.17 -3.81 -5.45
CA GLN A 40 5.16 -4.86 -5.69
C GLN A 40 4.45 -6.20 -5.81
N LYS A 41 4.37 -6.75 -7.02
CA LYS A 41 4.08 -8.17 -7.23
C LYS A 41 5.34 -8.98 -6.93
N MET A 42 5.56 -9.29 -5.65
CA MET A 42 6.56 -10.26 -5.20
C MET A 42 5.83 -11.31 -4.37
N ALA A 43 6.36 -12.55 -4.35
CA ALA A 43 5.91 -13.54 -3.38
C ALA A 43 5.99 -12.92 -1.98
N LEU A 44 4.89 -13.00 -1.24
CA LEU A 44 4.77 -12.34 0.05
C LEU A 44 5.74 -12.99 1.04
N ASN A 45 6.54 -12.17 1.71
CA ASN A 45 7.36 -12.60 2.84
C ASN A 45 6.81 -11.94 4.12
N PRO A 46 6.16 -12.68 5.03
CA PRO A 46 5.60 -12.11 6.26
C PRO A 46 6.64 -11.39 7.10
N GLN A 47 7.89 -11.89 7.13
CA GLN A 47 8.96 -11.25 7.89
C GLN A 47 9.27 -9.86 7.34
N HIS A 48 9.32 -9.70 6.01
CA HIS A 48 9.55 -8.38 5.40
C HIS A 48 8.41 -7.42 5.71
N ILE A 49 7.16 -7.87 5.64
CA ILE A 49 5.99 -7.03 5.98
C ILE A 49 6.10 -6.53 7.43
N VAL A 50 6.42 -7.44 8.35
CA VAL A 50 6.52 -7.12 9.77
C VAL A 50 7.72 -6.21 10.05
N ASP A 51 8.87 -6.45 9.42
CA ASP A 51 10.02 -5.56 9.57
C ASP A 51 9.70 -4.14 9.08
N ARG A 52 8.98 -4.00 7.96
CA ARG A 52 8.52 -2.70 7.46
C ARG A 52 7.54 -2.02 8.42
N LEU A 53 6.62 -2.76 9.03
CA LEU A 53 5.70 -2.24 10.04
C LEU A 53 6.45 -1.72 11.27
N PHE A 54 7.39 -2.51 11.81
CA PHE A 54 8.15 -2.12 13.00
C PHE A 54 9.09 -0.94 12.73
N GLU A 55 9.68 -0.83 11.54
CA GLU A 55 10.45 0.37 11.15
C GLU A 55 9.61 1.66 11.26
N GLN A 56 8.33 1.62 10.90
CA GLN A 56 7.44 2.79 11.02
C GLN A 56 7.01 3.05 12.47
N ILE A 57 6.77 2.00 13.26
CA ILE A 57 6.49 2.12 14.70
C ILE A 57 7.68 2.76 15.42
N GLU A 58 8.91 2.29 15.15
CA GLU A 58 10.14 2.84 15.72
C GLU A 58 10.39 4.30 15.28
N ALA A 59 9.90 4.69 14.10
CA ALA A 59 9.93 6.05 13.61
C ALA A 59 8.77 6.93 14.14
N GLU A 60 7.93 6.41 15.05
CA GLU A 60 6.76 7.09 15.62
C GLU A 60 5.74 7.57 14.56
N TYR A 61 5.68 6.86 13.42
CA TYR A 61 4.77 7.18 12.33
C TYR A 61 3.51 6.29 12.41
N PHE A 62 2.50 6.78 13.14
CA PHE A 62 1.31 5.99 13.52
C PHE A 62 0.17 5.96 12.47
N ASP A 63 0.29 6.74 11.39
CA ASP A 63 -0.68 6.74 10.30
C ASP A 63 -0.35 5.73 9.19
N PHE A 64 0.69 4.92 9.36
CA PHE A 64 1.06 3.89 8.41
C PHE A 64 0.17 2.65 8.48
N THR A 65 -0.39 2.24 7.35
CA THR A 65 -1.16 1.00 7.22
C THR A 65 -0.58 0.12 6.12
N ILE A 66 -0.32 -1.15 6.43
CA ILE A 66 -0.03 -2.16 5.40
C ILE A 66 -1.31 -2.95 5.14
N THR A 67 -1.83 -2.88 3.93
CA THR A 67 -2.94 -3.72 3.46
C THR A 67 -2.41 -4.86 2.61
N VAL A 68 -2.75 -6.09 2.96
CA VAL A 68 -2.52 -7.28 2.14
C VAL A 68 -3.88 -7.75 1.59
N SER A 69 -4.03 -7.86 0.27
CA SER A 69 -5.28 -8.28 -0.36
C SER A 69 -5.07 -9.34 -1.44
N ASP A 70 -6.07 -10.18 -1.64
CA ASP A 70 -6.07 -11.17 -2.72
C ASP A 70 -6.58 -10.55 -4.03
N SER A 71 -5.72 -10.51 -5.05
CA SER A 71 -6.07 -10.00 -6.39
C SER A 71 -7.22 -10.74 -7.09
N GLY A 72 -7.54 -11.97 -6.66
CA GLY A 72 -8.63 -12.77 -7.22
C GLY A 72 -9.89 -12.85 -6.35
N ALA A 73 -9.88 -12.30 -5.13
CA ALA A 73 -11.00 -12.34 -4.19
C ALA A 73 -10.97 -11.10 -3.27
N PRO A 74 -11.66 -10.00 -3.63
CA PRO A 74 -11.58 -8.74 -2.89
C PRO A 74 -12.09 -8.82 -1.44
N GLU A 75 -12.86 -9.86 -1.10
CA GLU A 75 -13.29 -10.16 0.26
C GLU A 75 -12.19 -10.76 1.15
N ARG A 76 -11.02 -11.10 0.59
CA ARG A 76 -9.87 -11.62 1.32
C ARG A 76 -8.80 -10.56 1.44
N TRP A 77 -8.74 -9.94 2.61
CA TRP A 77 -7.76 -8.94 2.92
C TRP A 77 -7.39 -8.98 4.40
N LEU A 78 -6.30 -8.32 4.76
CA LEU A 78 -6.00 -7.94 6.13
C LEU A 78 -5.28 -6.58 6.12
N GLN A 79 -5.43 -5.82 7.19
CA GLN A 79 -4.74 -4.57 7.40
C GLN A 79 -3.94 -4.64 8.69
N LEU A 80 -2.69 -4.20 8.62
CA LEU A 80 -1.77 -4.09 9.75
C LEU A 80 -1.58 -2.61 10.07
N ARG A 81 -1.88 -2.22 11.31
CA ARG A 81 -1.70 -0.86 11.79
C ARG A 81 -1.23 -0.89 13.23
N GLY A 82 0.01 -0.47 13.47
CA GLY A 82 0.63 -0.56 14.80
C GLY A 82 0.54 -1.99 15.36
N ASN A 83 -0.12 -2.15 16.50
CA ASN A 83 -0.29 -3.44 17.18
C ASN A 83 -1.64 -4.12 16.87
N SER A 84 -2.32 -3.69 15.82
CA SER A 84 -3.66 -4.18 15.46
C SER A 84 -3.66 -4.83 14.09
N ILE A 85 -4.45 -5.89 13.94
CA ILE A 85 -4.73 -6.58 12.69
C ILE A 85 -6.24 -6.49 12.44
N ASN A 86 -6.66 -5.87 11.35
CA ASN A 86 -8.05 -5.83 10.93
C ASN A 86 -8.28 -6.80 9.76
N VAL A 87 -9.34 -7.60 9.83
CA VAL A 87 -9.65 -8.63 8.82
C VAL A 87 -11.16 -8.73 8.55
N PRO A 88 -11.58 -9.19 7.37
CA PRO A 88 -12.96 -9.60 7.11
C PRO A 88 -13.43 -10.60 8.15
N TYR A 89 -14.68 -10.48 8.58
CA TYR A 89 -15.27 -11.36 9.59
C TYR A 89 -16.64 -11.86 9.15
N PRO A 90 -16.71 -12.91 8.29
CA PRO A 90 -17.95 -13.44 7.74
C PRO A 90 -18.73 -14.31 8.74
N HIS A 91 -18.57 -14.03 10.04
CA HIS A 91 -19.14 -14.80 11.14
C HIS A 91 -20.06 -13.92 11.98
N ASN A 92 -21.08 -14.53 12.57
CA ASN A 92 -22.06 -13.84 13.41
C ASN A 92 -21.79 -13.96 14.91
N GLY A 93 -20.93 -14.90 15.31
CA GLY A 93 -20.57 -15.13 16.72
C GLY A 93 -19.43 -14.22 17.19
N PRO A 94 -19.16 -14.16 18.50
CA PRO A 94 -18.02 -13.43 19.06
C PRO A 94 -16.67 -13.93 18.50
N PRO A 95 -15.73 -13.06 18.12
CA PRO A 95 -14.45 -13.49 17.59
C PRO A 95 -13.63 -14.36 18.55
N GLU A 96 -13.79 -14.18 19.85
CA GLU A 96 -13.17 -15.00 20.90
C GLU A 96 -13.61 -16.47 20.87
N GLU A 97 -14.78 -16.76 20.31
CA GLU A 97 -15.29 -18.11 20.13
C GLU A 97 -14.94 -18.70 18.75
N VAL A 98 -14.74 -17.85 17.75
CA VAL A 98 -14.56 -18.24 16.35
C VAL A 98 -13.09 -18.33 15.96
N LEU A 99 -12.30 -17.29 16.24
CA LEU A 99 -10.90 -17.19 15.83
C LEU A 99 -9.99 -18.31 16.39
N PRO A 100 -10.22 -18.87 17.60
CA PRO A 100 -9.42 -20.00 18.08
C PRO A 100 -9.45 -21.24 17.19
N ALA A 101 -10.53 -21.44 16.42
CA ALA A 101 -10.65 -22.59 15.52
C ALA A 101 -9.64 -22.57 14.35
N PHE A 102 -9.01 -21.42 14.08
CA PHE A 102 -8.09 -21.21 12.97
C PHE A 102 -6.60 -21.28 13.37
N ASP A 103 -6.29 -21.51 14.66
CA ASP A 103 -4.91 -21.60 15.18
C ASP A 103 -4.01 -20.38 14.83
N ILE A 104 -4.60 -19.17 14.70
CA ILE A 104 -3.87 -17.96 14.25
C ILE A 104 -2.82 -17.53 15.30
N PHE A 105 -3.28 -17.31 16.54
CA PHE A 105 -2.46 -16.73 17.62
C PHE A 105 -1.72 -17.76 18.46
N ARG A 106 -2.14 -19.04 18.42
CA ARG A 106 -1.62 -20.10 19.30
C ARG A 106 -1.65 -19.68 20.77
N ASN A 107 -0.46 -19.53 21.37
CA ASN A 107 -0.26 -19.17 22.77
C ASN A 107 0.04 -17.68 22.95
N LEU A 108 0.08 -16.90 21.86
CA LEU A 108 0.32 -15.47 21.97
C LEU A 108 -0.91 -14.80 22.60
N PRO A 109 -0.71 -13.85 23.53
CA PRO A 109 -1.82 -13.06 24.03
C PRO A 109 -2.41 -12.25 22.89
N TRP A 110 -3.73 -12.16 22.84
CA TRP A 110 -4.45 -11.34 21.87
C TRP A 110 -5.78 -10.89 22.50
N GLY A 111 -6.36 -9.83 21.96
CA GLY A 111 -7.66 -9.31 22.35
C GLY A 111 -8.42 -8.75 21.15
N VAL A 112 -9.75 -8.71 21.25
CA VAL A 112 -10.58 -8.03 20.27
C VAL A 112 -10.67 -6.57 20.67
N ASP A 113 -10.27 -5.67 19.77
CA ASP A 113 -10.47 -4.22 19.95
C ASP A 113 -11.89 -3.82 19.51
N SER A 114 -12.27 -4.24 18.31
CA SER A 114 -13.56 -3.93 17.72
C SER A 114 -14.00 -5.00 16.72
N TRP A 115 -15.30 -5.22 16.56
CA TRP A 115 -15.81 -6.13 15.53
C TRP A 115 -17.25 -5.80 15.14
N GLU A 116 -17.62 -6.23 13.94
CA GLU A 116 -18.97 -6.17 13.42
C GLU A 116 -19.30 -7.49 12.71
N ALA A 117 -20.39 -8.14 13.14
CA ALA A 117 -20.84 -9.42 12.62
C ALA A 117 -21.01 -9.38 11.10
N SER A 118 -20.51 -10.40 10.39
CA SER A 118 -20.53 -10.48 8.92
C SER A 118 -19.77 -9.35 8.19
N HIS A 119 -18.98 -8.54 8.91
CA HIS A 119 -18.22 -7.42 8.35
C HIS A 119 -16.72 -7.56 8.65
N TYR A 120 -16.26 -7.18 9.85
CA TYR A 120 -14.84 -7.14 10.19
C TYR A 120 -14.56 -7.48 11.66
N VAL A 121 -13.31 -7.79 11.95
CA VAL A 121 -12.76 -7.84 13.30
C VAL A 121 -11.38 -7.21 13.32
N THR A 122 -11.17 -6.32 14.27
CA THR A 122 -9.87 -5.77 14.65
C THR A 122 -9.40 -6.46 15.91
N VAL A 123 -8.25 -7.11 15.82
CA VAL A 123 -7.60 -7.76 16.95
C VAL A 123 -6.31 -7.04 17.29
N ASP A 124 -6.12 -6.78 18.57
CA ASP A 124 -4.83 -6.41 19.10
C ASP A 124 -4.06 -7.68 19.44
N TRP A 125 -2.88 -7.84 18.83
CA TRP A 125 -2.00 -8.96 19.13
C TRP A 125 -1.07 -8.66 20.31
N GLY A 126 -1.19 -7.45 20.90
CA GLY A 126 -0.45 -6.97 22.07
C GLY A 126 1.07 -6.91 21.87
N PRO A 127 1.82 -6.15 22.67
CA PRO A 127 3.24 -6.45 22.80
C PRO A 127 3.36 -7.86 23.38
N SER A 128 4.24 -8.69 22.83
CA SER A 128 4.68 -9.88 23.57
C SER A 128 5.25 -9.38 24.90
N ASP A 129 4.98 -10.10 25.97
CA ASP A 129 5.67 -10.00 27.23
C ASP A 129 7.13 -9.53 27.06
N LYS A 130 7.54 -8.53 27.84
CA LYS A 130 8.83 -7.79 27.70
C LYS A 130 10.09 -8.68 27.69
N GLU A 131 9.94 -9.97 27.94
CA GLU A 131 10.98 -10.98 27.92
C GLU A 131 11.42 -11.35 26.49
N THR A 132 10.55 -11.27 25.48
CA THR A 132 10.86 -11.70 24.11
C THR A 132 11.70 -10.69 23.32
N GLY A 133 11.72 -9.43 23.75
CA GLY A 133 12.41 -8.32 23.09
C GLY A 133 11.89 -8.02 21.66
N PRO A 134 12.37 -6.92 21.02
CA PRO A 134 11.85 -6.47 19.73
C PRO A 134 11.96 -7.51 18.60
N MET A 135 13.01 -8.32 18.61
CA MET A 135 13.21 -9.38 17.61
C MET A 135 12.22 -10.54 17.79
N GLY A 136 11.91 -10.89 19.04
CA GLY A 136 10.92 -11.93 19.35
C GLY A 136 9.52 -11.51 18.93
N GLU A 137 9.16 -10.24 19.15
CA GLU A 137 7.89 -9.67 18.70
C GLU A 137 7.74 -9.70 17.18
N ARG A 138 8.79 -9.30 16.44
CA ARG A 138 8.79 -9.38 14.97
C ARG A 138 8.56 -10.80 14.46
N LEU A 139 9.27 -11.79 15.03
CA LEU A 139 9.11 -13.20 14.65
C LEU A 139 7.72 -13.75 15.00
N ALA A 140 7.18 -13.36 16.16
CA ALA A 140 5.85 -13.75 16.60
C ALA A 140 4.77 -13.21 15.65
N LEU A 141 4.82 -11.92 15.31
CA LEU A 141 3.88 -11.31 14.38
C LEU A 141 4.00 -11.90 12.98
N ALA A 142 5.22 -12.18 12.50
CA ALA A 142 5.41 -12.80 11.18
C ALA A 142 4.74 -14.18 11.11
N ALA A 143 4.81 -14.95 12.19
CA ALA A 143 4.13 -16.24 12.30
C ALA A 143 2.60 -16.09 12.39
N VAL A 144 2.09 -15.10 13.12
CA VAL A 144 0.64 -14.78 13.18
C VAL A 144 0.14 -14.40 11.79
N LEU A 145 0.85 -13.53 11.08
CA LEU A 145 0.51 -13.10 9.73
C LEU A 145 0.47 -14.27 8.75
N ALA A 146 1.47 -15.16 8.78
CA ALA A 146 1.47 -16.36 7.94
C ALA A 146 0.22 -17.23 8.19
N ARG A 147 -0.11 -17.50 9.45
CA ARG A 147 -1.30 -18.30 9.79
C ARG A 147 -2.61 -17.59 9.45
N MET A 148 -2.67 -16.27 9.56
CA MET A 148 -3.84 -15.50 9.14
C MET A 148 -4.07 -15.66 7.62
N LEU A 149 -3.02 -15.54 6.81
CA LEU A 149 -3.10 -15.70 5.36
C LEU A 149 -3.52 -17.13 4.98
N GLU A 150 -2.89 -18.13 5.60
CA GLU A 150 -3.07 -19.55 5.24
C GLU A 150 -4.33 -20.17 5.82
N ASN A 151 -4.54 -20.05 7.13
CA ASN A 151 -5.60 -20.75 7.84
C ASN A 151 -6.93 -19.99 7.81
N TYR A 152 -6.87 -18.65 7.91
CA TYR A 152 -8.07 -17.83 8.01
C TYR A 152 -8.54 -17.33 6.64
N LEU A 153 -7.65 -16.72 5.85
CA LEU A 153 -7.96 -16.23 4.51
C LEU A 153 -7.88 -17.32 3.42
N GLY A 154 -7.29 -18.47 3.74
CA GLY A 154 -7.36 -19.67 2.90
C GLY A 154 -6.51 -19.60 1.64
N LEU A 155 -5.37 -18.91 1.68
CA LEU A 155 -4.40 -18.87 0.58
C LEU A 155 -2.97 -19.10 1.11
N PRO A 156 -2.14 -19.89 0.40
CA PRO A 156 -0.74 -20.06 0.76
C PRO A 156 -0.01 -18.73 0.90
N VAL A 157 0.90 -18.64 1.87
CA VAL A 157 1.64 -17.40 2.14
C VAL A 157 2.48 -16.95 0.94
N ASP A 158 3.01 -17.91 0.16
CA ASP A 158 3.84 -17.69 -1.02
C ASP A 158 3.03 -17.48 -2.31
N SER A 159 1.71 -17.38 -2.21
CA SER A 159 0.83 -17.15 -3.34
C SER A 159 1.15 -15.82 -4.05
N GLU A 160 1.32 -15.90 -5.37
CA GLU A 160 1.50 -14.72 -6.23
C GLU A 160 0.24 -13.83 -6.34
N ARG A 161 -0.88 -14.28 -5.76
CA ARG A 161 -2.14 -13.52 -5.73
C ARG A 161 -2.16 -12.41 -4.70
N TRP A 162 -1.29 -12.47 -3.70
CA TRP A 162 -1.21 -11.44 -2.68
C TRP A 162 -0.69 -10.13 -3.27
N VAL A 163 -1.39 -9.06 -2.95
CA VAL A 163 -1.03 -7.69 -3.31
C VAL A 163 -0.86 -6.91 -2.01
N ILE A 164 0.27 -6.21 -1.90
CA ILE A 164 0.62 -5.42 -0.71
C ILE A 164 0.55 -3.94 -1.10
N VAL A 165 -0.14 -3.16 -0.28
CA VAL A 165 -0.27 -1.70 -0.41
C VAL A 165 0.12 -1.07 0.93
N GLU A 166 0.92 -0.02 0.86
CA GLU A 166 1.36 0.78 2.00
C GLU A 166 0.74 2.18 1.86
N GLU A 167 0.03 2.64 2.90
CA GLU A 167 -0.67 3.93 2.96
C GLU A 167 -0.22 4.77 4.15
#